data_AF-A0A7L0VQC8-F1
#
_entry.id   AF-A0A7L0VQC8-F1
#
_cell.length_a   1.000
_cell.length_b   1.000
_cell.length_c   1.000
_cell.angle_alpha   90.00
_cell.angle_beta   90.00
_cell.angle_gamma   90.00
#
_symmetry.space_group_name_H-M   'P 1'
#
loop_
_entity.id
_entity.type
_entity.pdbx_description
1 polymer ?
#
loop_
_entity_poly.entity_id
_entity_poly.type
_entity_poly.pdbx_seq_one_letter_code
_entity_poly.pdbx_strand_id
1 'polypeptide(L)'
;REELLLPVYHQVAVRFADLHDTPGRMQEKGVITDILEWKSARSFLYWRLRRLLLEEMVKGEVLKANSELSHIHIQSMLRRWFMETEGAEKGYLWDNNQVVVEWLEKHMQEEDSSQSAIRENIKYLKRDFILKHIRSLLQANPELTMDCIVQMAQHITGPQKAQVAHLLSRVDTDDPS
;
A
#
# COMPACT_ATOMS: atom_id res chain seq x y z
N ARG A 1 -52.42 0.18 -39.83
CA ARG A 1 -51.04 -0.37 -39.98
C ARG A 1 -50.18 -0.02 -38.77
N GLU A 2 -50.14 1.25 -38.37
CA GLU A 2 -49.41 1.70 -37.17
C GLU A 2 -49.89 1.01 -35.88
N GLU A 3 -51.19 1.05 -35.59
CA GLU A 3 -51.78 0.43 -34.39
C GLU A 3 -51.53 -1.09 -34.29
N LEU A 4 -51.48 -1.79 -35.43
CA LEU A 4 -51.22 -3.23 -35.50
C LEU A 4 -49.75 -3.57 -35.22
N LEU A 5 -48.82 -2.68 -35.59
CA LEU A 5 -47.38 -2.89 -35.44
C LEU A 5 -46.84 -2.33 -34.11
N LEU A 6 -47.53 -1.37 -33.51
CA LEU A 6 -47.12 -0.69 -32.28
C LEU A 6 -46.72 -1.64 -31.14
N PRO A 7 -47.46 -2.74 -30.85
CA PRO A 7 -47.06 -3.67 -29.79
C PRO A 7 -45.71 -4.35 -30.07
N VAL A 8 -45.44 -4.69 -31.32
CA VAL A 8 -44.18 -5.34 -31.73
C VAL A 8 -43.02 -4.34 -31.67
N TYR A 9 -43.22 -3.12 -32.20
CA TYR A 9 -42.21 -2.07 -32.12
C TYR A 9 -41.92 -1.64 -30.68
N HIS A 10 -42.92 -1.69 -29.80
CA HIS A 10 -42.72 -1.47 -28.38
C HIS A 10 -41.80 -2.54 -27.76
N GLN A 11 -42.00 -3.83 -28.07
CA GLN A 11 -41.09 -4.89 -27.62
C GLN A 11 -39.66 -4.70 -28.14
N VAL A 12 -39.51 -4.26 -29.40
CA VAL A 12 -38.19 -3.92 -29.97
C VAL A 12 -37.56 -2.75 -29.21
N ALA A 13 -38.32 -1.71 -28.90
CA ALA A 13 -37.84 -0.56 -28.13
C ALA A 13 -37.42 -0.95 -26.69
N VAL A 14 -38.18 -1.82 -26.03
CA VAL A 14 -37.81 -2.37 -24.71
C VAL A 14 -36.51 -3.17 -24.81
N ARG A 15 -36.37 -4.06 -25.81
CA ARG A 15 -35.14 -4.82 -26.00
C ARG A 15 -33.95 -3.90 -26.33
N PHE A 16 -34.17 -2.84 -27.09
CA PHE A 16 -33.16 -1.83 -27.36
C PHE A 16 -32.70 -1.13 -26.07
N ALA A 17 -33.62 -0.77 -25.18
CA ALA A 17 -33.27 -0.21 -23.87
C ALA A 17 -32.47 -1.22 -23.02
N ASP A 18 -32.90 -2.48 -22.95
CA ASP A 18 -32.23 -3.55 -22.19
C ASP A 18 -30.77 -3.80 -22.65
N LEU A 19 -30.45 -3.60 -23.93
CA LEU A 19 -29.07 -3.65 -24.42
C LEU A 19 -28.16 -2.59 -23.81
N HIS A 20 -28.71 -1.50 -23.26
CA HIS A 20 -27.96 -0.48 -22.52
C HIS A 20 -27.75 -0.85 -21.04
N ASP A 21 -28.53 -1.78 -20.50
CA ASP A 21 -28.54 -2.17 -19.10
C ASP A 21 -27.84 -3.52 -18.87
N THR A 22 -26.74 -3.72 -19.60
CA THR A 22 -25.94 -4.95 -19.51
C THR A 22 -24.78 -4.80 -18.52
N PRO A 23 -24.37 -5.89 -17.85
CA PRO A 23 -23.17 -5.86 -17.01
C PRO A 23 -21.91 -5.54 -17.84
N GLY A 24 -21.88 -5.90 -19.13
CA GLY A 24 -20.83 -5.48 -20.07
C GLY A 24 -20.67 -3.96 -20.13
N ARG A 25 -21.80 -3.24 -20.31
CA ARG A 25 -21.79 -1.77 -20.30
C ARG A 25 -21.39 -1.20 -18.95
N MET A 26 -21.80 -1.82 -17.84
CA MET A 26 -21.36 -1.40 -16.51
C MET A 26 -19.84 -1.52 -16.33
N GLN A 27 -19.24 -2.61 -16.81
CA GLN A 27 -17.79 -2.83 -16.74
C GLN A 27 -17.02 -1.87 -17.67
N GLU A 28 -17.49 -1.68 -18.91
CA GLU A 28 -16.89 -0.71 -19.85
C GLU A 28 -16.94 0.73 -19.33
N LYS A 29 -17.97 1.08 -18.56
CA LYS A 29 -18.08 2.38 -17.88
C LYS A 29 -17.27 2.46 -16.59
N GLY A 30 -16.64 1.37 -16.15
CA GLY A 30 -15.81 1.32 -14.94
C GLY A 30 -16.58 1.50 -13.63
N VAL A 31 -17.91 1.30 -13.63
CA VAL A 31 -18.73 1.42 -12.41
C VAL A 31 -18.73 0.13 -11.58
N ILE A 32 -18.28 -0.98 -12.18
CA ILE A 32 -18.02 -2.26 -11.51
C ILE A 32 -16.62 -2.74 -11.85
N THR A 33 -16.03 -3.53 -10.97
CA THR A 33 -14.70 -4.11 -11.20
C THR A 33 -14.74 -5.31 -12.14
N ASP A 34 -15.74 -6.18 -12.00
CA ASP A 34 -15.83 -7.41 -12.79
C ASP A 34 -17.27 -7.94 -12.90
N ILE A 35 -17.51 -8.80 -13.89
CA ILE A 35 -18.78 -9.50 -14.12
C ILE A 35 -18.64 -10.93 -13.64
N LEU A 36 -19.49 -11.35 -12.70
CA LEU A 36 -19.37 -12.67 -12.08
C LEU A 36 -20.46 -13.63 -12.54
N GLU A 37 -20.08 -14.90 -12.72
CA GLU A 37 -21.03 -15.99 -12.86
C GLU A 37 -21.52 -16.47 -11.50
N TRP A 38 -22.83 -16.58 -11.32
CA TRP A 38 -23.43 -16.98 -10.04
C TRP A 38 -22.87 -18.30 -9.47
N LYS A 39 -22.58 -19.28 -10.35
CA LYS A 39 -22.06 -20.60 -9.95
C LYS A 39 -20.70 -20.52 -9.25
N SER A 40 -19.83 -19.60 -9.64
CA SER A 40 -18.48 -19.42 -9.08
C SER A 40 -18.39 -18.24 -8.11
N ALA A 41 -19.42 -17.39 -8.03
CA ALA A 41 -19.45 -16.17 -7.24
C ALA A 41 -19.09 -16.38 -5.76
N ARG A 42 -19.55 -17.48 -5.14
CA ARG A 42 -19.21 -17.78 -3.73
C ARG A 42 -17.71 -17.90 -3.50
N SER A 43 -17.01 -18.67 -4.35
CA SER A 43 -15.57 -18.87 -4.23
C SER A 43 -14.82 -17.57 -4.51
N PHE A 44 -15.22 -16.86 -5.56
CA PHE A 44 -14.62 -15.56 -5.90
C PHE A 44 -14.75 -14.56 -4.75
N LEU A 45 -15.96 -14.36 -4.22
CA LEU A 45 -16.23 -13.38 -3.16
C LEU A 45 -15.56 -13.78 -1.84
N TYR A 46 -15.42 -15.08 -1.55
CA TYR A 46 -14.67 -15.55 -0.38
C TYR A 46 -13.22 -15.09 -0.43
N TRP A 47 -12.50 -15.40 -1.52
CA TRP A 47 -11.10 -15.02 -1.65
C TRP A 47 -10.92 -13.51 -1.77
N ARG A 48 -11.82 -12.83 -2.48
CA ARG A 48 -11.77 -11.37 -2.61
C ARG A 48 -11.96 -10.67 -1.27
N LEU A 49 -12.94 -11.09 -0.48
CA LEU A 49 -13.17 -10.50 0.85
C LEU A 49 -11.99 -10.76 1.78
N ARG A 50 -11.47 -12.00 1.81
CA ARG A 50 -10.33 -12.36 2.64
C ARG A 50 -9.09 -11.53 2.29
N ARG A 51 -8.83 -11.32 0.99
CA ARG A 51 -7.78 -10.41 0.51
C ARG A 51 -7.98 -8.98 1.02
N LEU A 52 -9.17 -8.41 0.84
CA LEU A 52 -9.45 -7.03 1.24
C LEU A 52 -9.26 -6.82 2.75
N LEU A 53 -9.66 -7.80 3.57
CA LEU A 53 -9.47 -7.72 5.02
C LEU A 53 -7.98 -7.74 5.39
N LEU A 54 -7.19 -8.62 4.79
CA LEU A 54 -5.74 -8.69 5.05
C LEU A 54 -5.00 -7.45 4.52
N GLU A 55 -5.35 -6.95 3.33
CA GLU A 55 -4.81 -5.70 2.81
C GLU A 55 -5.13 -4.52 3.73
N GLU A 56 -6.35 -4.44 4.28
CA GLU A 56 -6.73 -3.37 5.22
C GLU A 56 -5.98 -3.49 6.56
N MET A 57 -5.73 -4.72 7.05
CA MET A 57 -4.90 -4.95 8.24
C MET A 57 -3.47 -4.45 8.03
N VAL A 58 -2.83 -4.82 6.91
CA VAL A 58 -1.46 -4.37 6.60
C VAL A 58 -1.41 -2.87 6.39
N LYS A 59 -2.40 -2.30 5.69
CA LYS A 59 -2.54 -0.84 5.53
C LYS A 59 -2.65 -0.12 6.87
N GLY A 60 -3.39 -0.68 7.83
CA GLY A 60 -3.46 -0.17 9.19
C GLY A 60 -2.08 -0.10 9.86
N GLU A 61 -1.27 -1.14 9.72
CA GLU A 61 0.10 -1.17 10.25
C GLU A 61 1.02 -0.17 9.53
N VAL A 62 0.90 -0.03 8.20
CA VAL A 62 1.64 0.96 7.43
C VAL A 62 1.30 2.39 7.88
N LEU A 63 0.02 2.70 8.09
CA LEU A 63 -0.42 4.02 8.54
C LEU A 63 0.01 4.34 9.99
N LYS A 64 0.10 3.32 10.85
CA LYS A 64 0.71 3.47 12.19
C LYS A 64 2.21 3.78 12.12
N ALA A 65 2.91 3.25 11.11
CA ALA A 65 4.33 3.51 10.89
C ALA A 65 4.59 4.87 10.23
N ASN A 66 3.76 5.26 9.26
CA ASN A 66 3.83 6.53 8.57
C ASN A 66 2.42 7.00 8.19
N SER A 67 1.91 7.98 8.94
CA SER A 67 0.56 8.52 8.76
C SER A 67 0.42 9.50 7.58
N GLU A 68 1.52 9.89 6.93
CA GLU A 68 1.50 10.80 5.77
C GLU A 68 1.24 10.07 4.44
N LEU A 69 1.22 8.74 4.44
CA LEU A 69 1.02 7.95 3.21
C LEU A 69 -0.44 7.93 2.77
N SER A 70 -0.66 8.23 1.48
CA SER A 70 -1.98 8.11 0.84
C SER A 70 -2.33 6.64 0.58
N HIS A 71 -3.63 6.35 0.48
CA HIS A 71 -4.09 4.99 0.20
C HIS A 71 -3.51 4.42 -1.11
N ILE A 72 -3.42 5.24 -2.15
CA ILE A 72 -2.86 4.85 -3.46
C ILE A 72 -1.39 4.46 -3.32
N HIS A 73 -0.60 5.23 -2.57
CA HIS A 73 0.81 4.91 -2.34
C HIS A 73 0.96 3.57 -1.61
N ILE A 74 0.15 3.31 -0.58
CA ILE A 74 0.18 2.04 0.17
C ILE A 74 -0.17 0.86 -0.76
N GLN A 75 -1.19 1.01 -1.60
CA GLN A 75 -1.58 -0.04 -2.55
C GLN A 75 -0.45 -0.32 -3.57
N SER A 76 0.19 0.73 -4.10
CA SER A 76 1.35 0.58 -4.99
C SER A 76 2.54 -0.08 -4.28
N MET A 77 2.79 0.25 -3.01
CA MET A 77 3.85 -0.35 -2.21
C MET A 77 3.59 -1.84 -1.96
N LEU A 78 2.36 -2.23 -1.60
CA LEU A 78 1.99 -3.63 -1.42
C LEU A 78 2.22 -4.45 -2.69
N ARG A 79 1.77 -3.92 -3.85
CA ARG A 79 2.01 -4.58 -5.14
C ARG A 79 3.50 -4.71 -5.44
N ARG A 80 4.29 -3.67 -5.15
CA ARG A 80 5.75 -3.70 -5.33
C ARG A 80 6.39 -4.75 -4.42
N TRP A 81 6.06 -4.78 -3.13
CA TRP A 81 6.60 -5.76 -2.19
C TRP A 81 6.30 -7.19 -2.61
N PHE A 82 5.07 -7.45 -3.08
CA PHE A 82 4.72 -8.74 -3.65
C PHE A 82 5.64 -9.14 -4.80
N MET A 83 5.87 -8.23 -5.76
CA MET A 83 6.74 -8.49 -6.91
C MET A 83 8.21 -8.68 -6.51
N GLU A 84 8.69 -7.92 -5.52
CA GLU A 84 10.06 -8.03 -5.00
C GLU A 84 10.30 -9.39 -4.31
N THR A 85 9.29 -9.94 -3.62
CA THR A 85 9.41 -11.22 -2.90
C THR A 85 9.12 -12.44 -3.78
N GLU A 86 8.15 -12.35 -4.69
CA GLU A 86 7.68 -13.49 -5.48
C GLU A 86 8.36 -13.61 -6.85
N GLY A 87 8.99 -12.51 -7.32
CA GLY A 87 9.59 -12.37 -8.64
C GLY A 87 8.75 -11.50 -9.57
N ALA A 88 9.40 -10.60 -10.31
CA ALA A 88 8.72 -9.69 -11.24
C ALA A 88 7.98 -10.44 -12.36
N GLU A 89 8.50 -11.61 -12.77
CA GLU A 89 7.88 -12.52 -13.73
C GLU A 89 6.54 -13.09 -13.25
N LYS A 90 6.31 -13.12 -11.92
CA LYS A 90 5.04 -13.53 -11.31
C LYS A 90 4.11 -12.36 -11.00
N GLY A 91 4.43 -11.14 -11.47
CA GLY A 91 3.62 -9.95 -11.18
C GLY A 91 2.14 -10.05 -11.59
N TYR A 92 1.82 -10.86 -12.61
CA TYR A 92 0.44 -11.13 -13.02
C TYR A 92 -0.39 -11.86 -11.95
N LEU A 93 0.25 -12.60 -11.04
CA LEU A 93 -0.43 -13.29 -9.94
C LEU A 93 -0.96 -12.33 -8.87
N TRP A 94 -0.56 -11.05 -8.89
CA TRP A 94 -1.13 -10.03 -8.01
C TRP A 94 -2.64 -9.87 -8.22
N ASP A 95 -3.15 -10.16 -9.41
CA ASP A 95 -4.59 -10.06 -9.70
C ASP A 95 -5.35 -11.33 -9.26
N ASN A 96 -4.64 -12.41 -8.89
CA ASN A 96 -5.23 -13.61 -8.32
C ASN A 96 -5.46 -13.46 -6.81
N ASN A 97 -6.72 -13.41 -6.39
CA ASN A 97 -7.08 -13.19 -4.98
C ASN A 97 -6.52 -14.27 -4.04
N GLN A 98 -6.51 -15.54 -4.44
CA GLN A 98 -6.05 -16.62 -3.58
C GLN A 98 -4.55 -16.53 -3.34
N VAL A 99 -3.76 -16.31 -4.40
CA VAL A 99 -2.29 -16.21 -4.30
C VAL A 99 -1.89 -15.04 -3.40
N VAL A 100 -2.54 -13.88 -3.56
CA VAL A 100 -2.24 -12.72 -2.72
C VAL A 100 -2.64 -12.95 -1.26
N VAL A 101 -3.76 -13.65 -0.99
CA VAL A 101 -4.13 -14.03 0.37
C VAL A 101 -3.07 -14.93 0.99
N GLU A 102 -2.66 -16.00 0.30
CA GLU A 102 -1.65 -16.94 0.79
C GLU A 102 -0.32 -16.22 1.10
N TRP A 103 0.09 -15.30 0.23
CA TRP A 103 1.27 -14.47 0.44
C TRP A 103 1.14 -13.51 1.63
N LEU A 104 0.00 -12.83 1.78
CA LEU A 104 -0.27 -11.96 2.92
C LEU A 104 -0.25 -12.74 4.24
N GLU A 105 -0.92 -13.90 4.27
CA GLU A 105 -0.98 -14.74 5.47
C GLU A 105 0.39 -15.24 5.90
N LYS A 106 1.22 -15.68 4.95
CA LYS A 106 2.61 -16.07 5.20
C LYS A 106 3.36 -14.95 5.94
N HIS A 107 3.35 -13.74 5.39
CA HIS A 107 4.07 -12.61 5.97
C HIS A 107 3.45 -12.04 7.24
N MET A 108 2.15 -12.27 7.48
CA MET A 108 1.48 -11.84 8.71
C MET A 108 1.68 -12.85 9.86
N GLN A 109 1.81 -14.14 9.58
CA GLN A 109 2.03 -15.19 10.58
C GLN A 109 3.49 -15.27 11.05
N GLU A 110 4.45 -14.87 10.22
CA GLU A 110 5.85 -14.79 10.59
C GLU A 110 6.05 -13.80 11.77
N GLU A 111 6.35 -14.34 12.96
CA GLU A 111 6.63 -13.55 14.17
C GLU A 111 7.98 -12.83 14.07
N ASP A 112 8.94 -13.43 13.38
CA ASP A 112 10.24 -12.81 13.14
C ASP A 112 10.14 -11.78 12.01
N SER A 113 10.31 -10.50 12.39
CA SER A 113 10.30 -9.38 11.45
C SER A 113 11.33 -9.47 10.33
N SER A 114 12.41 -10.24 10.51
CA SER A 114 13.46 -10.41 9.48
C SER A 114 13.09 -11.43 8.39
N GLN A 115 12.07 -12.25 8.65
CA GLN A 115 11.58 -13.24 7.68
C GLN A 115 10.39 -12.70 6.86
N SER A 116 9.69 -11.70 7.42
CA SER A 116 8.57 -11.02 6.77
C SER A 116 8.99 -9.73 6.10
N ALA A 117 9.07 -9.76 4.76
CA ALA A 117 9.36 -8.59 3.96
C ALA A 117 8.37 -7.43 4.24
N ILE A 118 7.10 -7.72 4.50
CA ILE A 118 6.10 -6.70 4.85
C ILE A 118 6.46 -6.03 6.18
N ARG A 119 6.74 -6.81 7.22
CA ARG A 119 7.07 -6.27 8.56
C ARG A 119 8.40 -5.53 8.55
N GLU A 120 9.40 -6.05 7.83
CA GLU A 120 10.69 -5.40 7.67
C GLU A 120 10.55 -4.04 6.96
N ASN A 121 9.79 -3.99 5.87
CA ASN A 121 9.53 -2.75 5.15
C ASN A 121 8.78 -1.73 6.02
N ILE A 122 7.78 -2.16 6.80
CA ILE A 122 7.08 -1.28 7.76
C ILE A 122 8.05 -0.71 8.81
N LYS A 123 9.00 -1.51 9.29
CA LYS A 123 10.04 -1.05 10.23
C LYS A 123 10.92 0.03 9.62
N TYR A 124 11.37 -0.12 8.37
CA TYR A 124 12.14 0.90 7.67
C TYR A 124 11.31 2.17 7.42
N LEU A 125 10.05 2.03 7.00
CA LEU A 125 9.15 3.18 6.83
C LEU A 125 8.99 3.99 8.12
N LYS A 126 8.80 3.31 9.26
CA LYS A 126 8.69 3.97 10.56
C LYS A 126 9.97 4.71 10.92
N ARG A 127 11.13 4.09 10.69
CA ARG A 127 12.45 4.70 10.95
C ARG A 127 12.62 5.97 10.12
N ASP A 128 12.35 5.89 8.82
CA ASP A 128 12.51 7.02 7.89
C ASP A 128 11.53 8.15 8.22
N PHE A 129 10.29 7.81 8.58
CA PHE A 129 9.29 8.78 9.02
C PHE A 129 9.73 9.53 10.28
N ILE A 130 10.20 8.80 11.31
CA ILE A 130 10.70 9.42 12.55
C ILE A 130 11.91 10.32 12.27
N LEU A 131 12.86 9.87 11.46
CA LEU A 131 14.05 10.67 11.11
C LEU A 131 13.67 11.94 10.35
N LYS A 132 12.74 11.84 9.38
CA LYS A 132 12.20 13.00 8.67
C LYS A 132 11.52 13.98 9.64
N HIS A 133 10.74 13.46 10.59
CA HIS A 133 10.03 14.27 11.57
C HIS A 133 10.99 15.00 12.52
N ILE A 134 11.99 14.30 13.07
CA ILE A 134 13.04 14.91 13.92
C ILE A 134 13.78 16.01 13.16
N ARG A 135 14.16 15.75 11.89
CA ARG A 135 14.82 16.75 11.05
C ARG A 135 13.96 18.00 10.86
N SER A 136 12.67 17.82 10.58
CA SER A 136 11.72 18.93 10.42
C SER A 136 11.60 19.76 11.70
N LEU A 137 11.51 19.11 12.87
CA LEU A 137 11.43 19.79 14.17
C LEU A 137 12.69 20.62 14.46
N LEU A 138 13.88 20.09 14.20
CA LEU A 138 15.15 20.81 14.41
C LEU A 138 15.34 21.95 13.39
N GLN A 139 14.88 21.77 12.15
CA GLN A 139 14.92 22.84 11.14
C GLN A 139 13.98 24.01 11.50
N ALA A 140 12.83 23.71 12.10
CA ALA A 140 11.90 24.73 12.56
C ALA A 140 12.34 25.43 13.85
N ASN A 141 13.23 24.81 14.64
CA ASN A 141 13.71 25.33 15.93
C ASN A 141 15.25 25.13 16.06
N PRO A 142 16.07 25.86 15.28
CA PRO A 142 17.52 25.65 15.22
C PRO A 142 18.23 25.81 16.57
N GLU A 143 17.70 26.67 17.45
CA GLU A 143 18.24 26.95 18.79
C GLU A 143 18.28 25.72 19.71
N LEU A 144 17.41 24.73 19.50
CA LEU A 144 17.35 23.51 20.30
C LEU A 144 18.40 22.45 19.89
N THR A 145 19.10 22.67 18.77
CA THR A 145 20.00 21.65 18.19
C THR A 145 21.10 21.23 19.15
N MET A 146 21.79 22.19 19.76
CA MET A 146 22.91 21.90 20.66
C MET A 146 22.45 21.19 21.94
N ASP A 147 21.32 21.63 22.51
CA ASP A 147 20.73 21.01 23.69
C ASP A 147 20.32 19.56 23.41
N CYS A 148 19.71 19.29 22.25
CA CYS A 148 19.39 17.93 21.82
C CYS A 148 20.65 17.07 21.65
N ILE A 149 21.72 17.59 21.04
CA ILE A 149 22.99 16.85 20.90
C ILE A 149 23.56 16.50 22.28
N VAL A 150 23.59 17.44 23.22
CA VAL A 150 24.09 17.22 24.58
C VAL A 150 23.27 16.16 25.30
N GLN A 151 21.93 16.24 25.24
CA GLN A 151 21.07 15.23 25.86
C GLN A 151 21.24 13.85 25.21
N MET A 152 21.28 13.76 23.88
CA MET A 152 21.51 12.48 23.18
C MET A 152 22.90 11.89 23.51
N ALA A 153 23.92 12.74 23.65
CA ALA A 153 25.26 12.34 24.04
C ALA A 153 25.31 11.72 25.45
N GLN A 154 24.36 12.00 26.34
CA GLN A 154 24.27 11.38 27.66
C GLN A 154 23.84 9.90 27.58
N HIS A 155 23.11 9.51 26.52
CA HIS A 155 22.52 8.17 26.38
C HIS A 155 23.33 7.22 25.48
N ILE A 156 24.39 7.69 24.82
CA ILE A 156 25.25 6.86 23.96
C ILE A 156 26.51 6.37 24.68
N THR A 157 27.00 5.21 24.29
CA THR A 157 28.18 4.56 24.89
C THR A 157 29.49 5.27 24.54
N GLY A 158 30.55 5.08 25.34
CA GLY A 158 31.89 5.65 25.07
C GLY A 158 32.40 5.41 23.63
N PRO A 159 32.31 4.19 23.07
CA PRO A 159 32.66 3.93 21.67
C PRO A 159 31.83 4.72 20.66
N GLN A 160 30.51 4.85 20.88
CA GLN A 160 29.65 5.67 20.03
C GLN A 160 30.00 7.16 20.12
N LYS A 161 30.36 7.66 21.31
CA LYS A 161 30.85 9.04 21.48
C LYS A 161 32.11 9.29 20.66
N ALA A 162 33.07 8.35 20.70
CA ALA A 162 34.29 8.46 19.91
C ALA A 162 34.01 8.44 18.39
N GLN A 163 33.07 7.59 17.95
CA GLN A 163 32.64 7.55 16.56
C GLN A 163 31.97 8.86 16.12
N VAL A 164 31.07 9.41 16.95
CA VAL A 164 30.41 10.70 16.68
C VAL A 164 31.43 11.83 16.64
N ALA A 165 32.37 11.90 17.58
CA ALA A 165 33.42 12.91 17.60
C ALA A 165 34.28 12.87 16.33
N HIS A 166 34.65 11.66 15.88
CA HIS A 166 35.40 11.47 14.64
C HIS A 166 34.59 11.83 13.38
N LEU A 167 33.27 11.59 13.38
CA LEU A 167 32.40 12.01 12.28
C LEU A 167 32.29 13.54 12.24
N LEU A 168 32.05 14.20 13.38
CA LEU A 168 31.96 15.66 13.46
C LEU A 168 33.25 16.34 13.00
N SER A 169 34.43 15.81 13.35
CA SER A 169 35.72 16.35 12.89
C SER A 169 35.95 16.25 11.37
N ARG A 170 35.11 15.47 10.66
CA ARG A 170 35.16 15.33 9.20
C ARG A 170 34.09 16.15 8.47
N VAL A 171 33.10 16.70 9.18
CA VAL A 171 31.97 17.40 8.57
C VAL A 171 32.36 18.83 8.10
N ASP A 172 33.44 19.40 8.64
CA ASP A 172 33.90 20.76 8.30
C ASP A 172 34.67 20.88 6.96
N THR A 173 34.75 19.83 6.12
CA THR A 173 35.55 19.88 4.87
C THR A 173 34.76 19.92 3.57
N ASP A 174 33.43 19.78 3.58
CA ASP A 174 32.59 19.85 2.37
C ASP A 174 31.63 21.05 2.45
N ASP A 175 32.18 22.25 2.25
CA ASP A 175 31.44 23.46 1.87
C ASP A 175 31.48 23.54 0.33
N PRO A 176 30.38 23.30 -0.42
CA PRO A 176 30.32 23.65 -1.82
C PRO A 176 29.89 25.11 -1.95
N SER A 177 30.78 25.91 -2.54
CA SER A 177 30.48 27.23 -3.12
C SER A 177 29.36 27.18 -4.15
#